data_AF-A0A7J9RVJ8-F1
#
_entry.id   AF-A0A7J9RVJ8-F1
#
_cell.length_a   1.000
_cell.length_b   1.000
_cell.length_c   1.000
_cell.angle_alpha   90.00
_cell.angle_beta   90.00
_cell.angle_gamma   90.00
#
_symmetry.space_group_name_H-M   'P 1'
#
loop_
_entity.id
_entity.type
_entity.pdbx_description
1 polymer ?
#
loop_
_entity_poly.entity_id
_entity_poly.type
_entity_poly.pdbx_seq_one_letter_code
_entity_poly.pdbx_strand_id
1 'polypeptide(L)'
;MIYILDDIDSLRSNSIPNDFKLVAINVKTFIKYNSEIEKLLKNNRIFKLYILFNDNDIINFNSYDNLSKMKDTLIKISKIKTLNGFKNEFVFMISQKYDIEAIRRILFLSESRLYNFAIFVINMKSIKEYDLEMLLTSDVINNNLSEVILVDDKTVWPGRHFRFVKQISNEEYLFYKNPFFIDFKGKLTDLISLEALKKIYQYYASVSLSDSFRYWNFKGIVIELTYKCNFSCDHCYVSSSPQRGEILELNKIYKILEEALNLPFIDKKVHIAGGEVTLFWDKLVELIKFSKSLGYIVTLVTNGSWALNESKVKELKELKIDEIELSLTPYHLKFWNNKDNILKMLNNLKKYNLNFFIRFLTSKSNKIYDLYKLLGNELLGIPIISSPVLRLGRALSNLPPNEFYGDNKLPSGACFDSLNLTITPNGVYPCCNGSEITKYGKLGSLDESLKDILNRNYFLRLLTLIGPSRLLKELKLDYKYKNKEYSSICELCSEILNDDEVYNKSLELIRGRLG
;
A
#
# COMPACT_ATOMS: atom_id res chain seq x y z
N MET A 1 -4.35 13.76 -15.97
CA MET A 1 -5.45 14.68 -16.36
C MET A 1 -6.41 13.89 -17.25
N ILE A 2 -7.70 13.86 -16.90
CA ILE A 2 -8.75 13.17 -17.69
C ILE A 2 -9.44 14.22 -18.55
N TYR A 3 -9.51 13.99 -19.86
CA TYR A 3 -10.15 14.89 -20.81
C TYR A 3 -11.57 14.41 -21.09
N ILE A 4 -12.58 15.23 -20.81
CA ILE A 4 -13.99 14.89 -20.98
C ILE A 4 -14.42 15.32 -22.39
N LEU A 5 -15.02 14.40 -23.14
CA LEU A 5 -15.52 14.60 -24.50
C LEU A 5 -17.05 14.50 -24.48
N ASP A 6 -17.71 15.64 -24.58
CA ASP A 6 -19.17 15.73 -24.46
C ASP A 6 -19.86 16.01 -25.80
N ASP A 7 -19.13 16.48 -26.82
CA ASP A 7 -19.69 16.88 -28.13
C ASP A 7 -18.75 16.61 -29.31
N ILE A 8 -19.16 17.00 -30.52
CA ILE A 8 -18.37 16.80 -31.75
C ILE A 8 -17.25 17.82 -31.91
N ASP A 9 -17.41 19.01 -31.35
CA ASP A 9 -16.43 20.09 -31.47
C ASP A 9 -15.20 19.79 -30.60
N SER A 10 -15.40 19.25 -29.40
CA SER A 10 -14.34 18.69 -28.56
C SER A 10 -13.59 17.55 -29.26
N LEU A 11 -14.29 16.66 -29.98
CA LEU A 11 -13.69 15.58 -30.77
C LEU A 11 -12.88 16.06 -31.98
N ARG A 12 -13.30 17.16 -32.61
CA ARG A 12 -12.67 17.72 -33.84
C ARG A 12 -11.68 18.84 -33.56
N SER A 13 -11.62 19.32 -32.31
CA SER A 13 -10.74 20.42 -31.94
C SER A 13 -9.27 20.03 -32.05
N ASN A 14 -8.48 20.86 -32.75
CA ASN A 14 -7.01 20.79 -32.74
C ASN A 14 -6.41 21.19 -31.36
N SER A 15 -7.25 21.43 -30.34
CA SER A 15 -6.83 21.81 -28.99
C SER A 15 -6.54 20.61 -28.07
N ILE A 16 -6.55 19.37 -28.59
CA ILE A 16 -6.14 18.18 -27.85
C ILE A 16 -4.63 17.95 -28.10
N PRO A 17 -3.72 18.36 -27.19
CA PRO A 17 -2.27 18.12 -27.33
C PRO A 17 -1.88 16.63 -27.50
N ASN A 18 -0.80 16.33 -28.21
CA ASN A 18 -0.41 14.96 -28.62
C ASN A 18 0.17 14.05 -27.50
N ASP A 19 0.09 14.44 -26.23
CA ASP A 19 0.77 13.78 -25.10
C ASP A 19 -0.10 12.74 -24.35
N PHE A 20 0.53 11.97 -23.45
CA PHE A 20 -0.05 10.88 -22.65
C PHE A 20 -1.36 11.25 -21.93
N LYS A 21 -2.50 10.71 -22.39
CA LYS A 21 -3.84 11.12 -21.92
C LYS A 21 -4.75 10.01 -21.42
N LEU A 22 -5.63 10.38 -20.48
CA LEU A 22 -6.83 9.64 -20.11
C LEU A 22 -8.03 10.37 -20.72
N VAL A 23 -8.93 9.68 -21.41
CA VAL A 23 -10.10 10.30 -22.08
C VAL A 23 -11.37 9.74 -21.50
N ALA A 24 -12.34 10.57 -21.14
CA ALA A 24 -13.68 10.17 -20.73
C ALA A 24 -14.73 10.68 -21.72
N ILE A 25 -15.69 9.84 -22.10
CA ILE A 25 -16.71 10.19 -23.10
C ILE A 25 -18.06 9.60 -22.73
N ASN A 26 -19.13 10.38 -22.87
CA ASN A 26 -20.48 9.85 -22.68
C ASN A 26 -20.80 8.78 -23.72
N VAL A 27 -21.49 7.71 -23.32
CA VAL A 27 -21.84 6.60 -24.20
C VAL A 27 -22.65 7.00 -25.45
N LYS A 28 -23.56 7.98 -25.35
CA LYS A 28 -24.32 8.48 -26.51
C LYS A 28 -23.40 9.15 -27.52
N THR A 29 -22.48 9.98 -27.02
CA THR A 29 -21.44 10.66 -27.82
C THR A 29 -20.49 9.64 -28.43
N PHE A 30 -20.12 8.60 -27.68
CA PHE A 30 -19.27 7.50 -28.13
C PHE A 30 -19.88 6.74 -29.32
N ILE A 31 -21.17 6.39 -29.22
CA ILE A 31 -21.88 5.67 -30.29
C ILE A 31 -22.06 6.58 -31.52
N LYS A 32 -22.41 7.86 -31.30
CA LYS A 32 -22.72 8.81 -32.36
C LYS A 32 -21.49 9.18 -33.21
N TYR A 33 -20.30 9.27 -32.61
CA TYR A 33 -19.09 9.78 -33.25
C TYR A 33 -17.93 8.76 -33.23
N ASN A 34 -18.25 7.50 -33.46
CA ASN A 34 -17.29 6.39 -33.38
C ASN A 34 -16.07 6.54 -34.30
N SER A 35 -16.26 7.10 -35.50
CA SER A 35 -15.23 7.25 -36.53
C SER A 35 -14.22 8.34 -36.13
N GLU A 36 -14.71 9.43 -35.56
CA GLU A 36 -13.89 10.50 -34.99
C GLU A 36 -13.08 10.00 -33.79
N ILE A 37 -13.67 9.18 -32.92
CA ILE A 37 -12.98 8.59 -31.76
C ILE A 37 -11.88 7.63 -32.21
N GLU A 38 -12.15 6.81 -33.22
CA GLU A 38 -11.14 5.93 -33.81
C GLU A 38 -9.95 6.74 -34.35
N LYS A 39 -10.22 7.84 -35.07
CA LYS A 39 -9.19 8.75 -35.59
C LYS A 39 -8.40 9.42 -34.46
N LEU A 40 -9.09 9.86 -33.40
CA LEU A 40 -8.49 10.44 -32.22
C LEU A 40 -7.54 9.45 -31.52
N LEU A 41 -7.98 8.20 -31.31
CA LEU A 41 -7.19 7.14 -30.70
C LEU A 41 -5.99 6.71 -31.56
N LYS A 42 -6.11 6.73 -32.89
CA LYS A 42 -5.00 6.44 -33.81
C LYS A 42 -3.93 7.52 -33.82
N ASN A 43 -4.35 8.78 -33.76
CA ASN A 43 -3.46 9.92 -33.98
C ASN A 43 -2.82 10.46 -32.68
N ASN A 44 -3.30 10.04 -31.50
CA ASN A 44 -2.85 10.55 -30.20
C ASN A 44 -2.33 9.43 -29.30
N ARG A 45 -1.34 9.74 -28.44
CA ARG A 45 -0.88 8.83 -27.37
C ARG A 45 -1.83 8.85 -26.17
N ILE A 46 -2.95 8.14 -26.30
CA ILE A 46 -3.90 7.94 -25.20
C ILE A 46 -3.43 6.71 -24.42
N PHE A 47 -3.59 6.68 -23.09
CA PHE A 47 -3.24 5.55 -22.22
C PHE A 47 -4.49 4.77 -21.77
N LYS A 48 -5.64 5.45 -21.58
CA LYS A 48 -6.95 4.83 -21.26
C LYS A 48 -8.14 5.65 -21.79
N LEU A 49 -9.25 4.95 -22.05
CA LEU A 49 -10.55 5.50 -22.47
C LEU A 49 -11.66 5.05 -21.50
N TYR A 50 -12.34 6.01 -20.88
CA TYR A 50 -13.48 5.83 -19.98
C TYR A 50 -14.78 6.13 -20.76
N ILE A 51 -15.76 5.22 -20.73
CA ILE A 51 -17.06 5.44 -21.37
C ILE A 51 -18.11 5.61 -20.27
N LEU A 52 -18.62 6.83 -20.13
CA LEU A 52 -19.48 7.24 -19.03
C LEU A 52 -20.97 7.00 -19.36
N PHE A 53 -21.74 6.53 -18.38
CA PHE A 53 -23.18 6.36 -18.42
C PHE A 53 -23.80 7.27 -17.35
N ASN A 54 -24.75 8.14 -17.72
CA ASN A 54 -25.54 8.90 -16.76
C ASN A 54 -26.82 8.12 -16.37
N ASP A 55 -27.39 8.39 -15.20
CA ASP A 55 -28.66 7.82 -14.72
C ASP A 55 -29.84 8.08 -15.68
N ASN A 56 -29.76 9.16 -16.49
CA ASN A 56 -30.75 9.52 -17.52
C ASN A 56 -30.38 9.02 -18.93
N ASP A 57 -29.24 8.37 -19.10
CA ASP A 57 -28.84 7.77 -20.38
C ASP A 57 -29.49 6.40 -20.54
N ILE A 58 -30.81 6.41 -20.67
CA ILE A 58 -31.56 5.25 -21.16
C ILE A 58 -31.26 5.13 -22.65
N ILE A 59 -30.09 4.58 -22.99
CA ILE A 59 -29.89 4.06 -24.33
C ILE A 59 -30.88 2.90 -24.48
N ASN A 60 -31.85 3.05 -25.38
CA ASN A 60 -32.74 1.97 -25.71
C ASN A 60 -32.00 0.95 -26.58
N PHE A 61 -31.32 0.04 -25.89
CA PHE A 61 -30.54 -1.05 -26.47
C PHE A 61 -31.41 -2.10 -27.21
N ASN A 62 -32.75 -1.97 -27.20
CA ASN A 62 -33.64 -2.78 -28.04
C ASN A 62 -33.54 -2.44 -29.54
N SER A 63 -32.90 -1.31 -29.89
CA SER A 63 -32.49 -1.08 -31.27
C SER A 63 -31.18 -1.84 -31.54
N TYR A 64 -31.30 -3.02 -32.16
CA TYR A 64 -30.19 -3.91 -32.54
C TYR A 64 -29.00 -3.16 -33.16
N ASP A 65 -29.30 -2.10 -33.93
CA ASP A 65 -28.34 -1.20 -34.57
C ASP A 65 -27.37 -0.50 -33.61
N ASN A 66 -27.84 0.06 -32.47
CA ASN A 66 -26.96 0.79 -31.55
C ASN A 66 -26.01 -0.16 -30.81
N LEU A 67 -26.49 -1.36 -30.53
CA LEU A 67 -25.77 -2.44 -29.87
C LEU A 67 -24.65 -2.99 -30.77
N SER A 68 -24.98 -3.28 -32.03
CA SER A 68 -23.99 -3.70 -33.04
C SER A 68 -22.97 -2.60 -33.29
N LYS A 69 -23.41 -1.35 -33.48
CA LYS A 69 -22.49 -0.21 -33.69
C LYS A 69 -21.52 -0.03 -32.52
N MET A 70 -21.99 -0.17 -31.28
CA MET A 70 -21.13 -0.09 -30.10
C MET A 70 -20.13 -1.26 -30.09
N LYS A 71 -20.59 -2.50 -30.29
CA LYS A 71 -19.73 -3.69 -30.37
C LYS A 71 -18.68 -3.57 -31.48
N ASP A 72 -19.07 -3.19 -32.69
CA ASP A 72 -18.17 -3.01 -33.83
C ASP A 72 -17.14 -1.91 -33.58
N THR A 73 -17.55 -0.81 -32.94
CA THR A 73 -16.64 0.27 -32.55
C THR A 73 -15.63 -0.21 -31.50
N LEU A 74 -16.08 -0.95 -30.49
CA LEU A 74 -15.22 -1.53 -29.47
C LEU A 74 -14.22 -2.53 -30.07
N ILE A 75 -14.66 -3.36 -31.03
CA ILE A 75 -13.77 -4.25 -31.80
C ILE A 75 -12.72 -3.44 -32.55
N LYS A 76 -13.12 -2.38 -33.27
CA LYS A 76 -12.19 -1.53 -34.02
C LYS A 76 -11.17 -0.87 -33.10
N ILE A 77 -11.60 -0.31 -31.96
CA ILE A 77 -10.71 0.29 -30.95
C ILE A 77 -9.77 -0.75 -30.34
N SER A 78 -10.26 -1.96 -30.06
CA SER A 78 -9.43 -3.05 -29.51
C SER A 78 -8.26 -3.42 -30.43
N LYS A 79 -8.43 -3.28 -31.74
CA LYS A 79 -7.43 -3.57 -32.78
C LYS A 79 -6.39 -2.46 -32.97
N ILE A 80 -6.57 -1.27 -32.40
CA ILE A 80 -5.57 -0.17 -32.43
C ILE A 80 -4.31 -0.51 -31.59
N LYS A 81 -4.34 -1.62 -30.82
CA LYS A 81 -3.36 -2.04 -29.80
C LYS A 81 -1.90 -2.25 -30.23
N THR A 82 -1.53 -2.33 -31.50
CA THR A 82 -0.25 -2.96 -31.86
C THR A 82 1.00 -2.07 -31.96
N LEU A 83 0.94 -0.74 -31.78
CA LEU A 83 2.14 0.09 -32.03
C LEU A 83 2.63 1.03 -30.91
N ASN A 84 1.95 1.19 -29.76
CA ASN A 84 2.33 2.24 -28.77
C ASN A 84 2.19 1.89 -27.27
N GLY A 85 2.08 0.62 -26.84
CA GLY A 85 2.06 0.27 -25.41
C GLY A 85 0.75 0.60 -24.67
N PHE A 86 -0.37 0.61 -25.39
CA PHE A 86 -1.70 1.01 -24.92
C PHE A 86 -2.43 -0.09 -24.13
N LYS A 87 -3.09 0.24 -23.00
CA LYS A 87 -3.99 -0.66 -22.26
C LYS A 87 -5.44 -0.15 -22.32
N ASN A 88 -6.31 -0.90 -23.01
CA ASN A 88 -7.76 -0.64 -23.01
C ASN A 88 -8.37 -1.10 -21.68
N GLU A 89 -8.76 -0.16 -20.84
CA GLU A 89 -9.52 -0.42 -19.60
C GLU A 89 -10.86 0.32 -19.73
N PHE A 90 -11.96 -0.43 -19.66
CA PHE A 90 -13.30 0.14 -19.76
C PHE A 90 -13.85 0.32 -18.34
N VAL A 91 -14.42 1.49 -18.07
CA VAL A 91 -15.11 1.74 -16.80
C VAL A 91 -16.57 1.94 -17.15
N PHE A 92 -17.41 0.96 -16.81
CA PHE A 92 -18.85 1.13 -16.86
C PHE A 92 -19.29 1.95 -15.64
N MET A 93 -20.36 2.72 -15.79
CA MET A 93 -20.86 3.60 -14.73
C MET A 93 -22.20 3.14 -14.16
N ILE A 94 -22.40 3.66 -12.96
CA ILE A 94 -23.35 3.37 -11.90
C ILE A 94 -24.80 3.55 -12.34
N SER A 95 -25.67 2.59 -12.03
CA SER A 95 -27.11 2.77 -12.17
C SER A 95 -27.76 2.84 -10.79
N GLN A 96 -28.43 3.96 -10.49
CA GLN A 96 -29.19 4.10 -9.24
C GLN A 96 -30.50 3.31 -9.21
N LYS A 97 -30.98 2.79 -10.35
CA LYS A 97 -32.27 2.08 -10.49
C LYS A 97 -32.10 0.67 -11.06
N TYR A 98 -33.01 -0.21 -10.69
CA TYR A 98 -33.16 -1.53 -11.29
C TYR A 98 -33.49 -1.40 -12.77
N ASP A 99 -32.60 -1.90 -13.61
CA ASP A 99 -32.85 -2.07 -15.03
C ASP A 99 -32.37 -3.48 -15.41
N ILE A 100 -33.31 -4.42 -15.62
CA ILE A 100 -32.97 -5.78 -16.07
C ILE A 100 -32.22 -5.76 -17.40
N GLU A 101 -32.45 -4.72 -18.21
CA GLU A 101 -31.67 -4.50 -19.41
C GLU A 101 -30.21 -4.10 -19.08
N ALA A 102 -29.91 -3.49 -17.93
CA ALA A 102 -28.52 -3.31 -17.49
C ALA A 102 -27.81 -4.65 -17.31
N ILE A 103 -28.44 -5.63 -16.66
CA ILE A 103 -27.87 -6.99 -16.50
C ILE A 103 -27.68 -7.65 -17.88
N ARG A 104 -28.68 -7.59 -18.77
CA ARG A 104 -28.57 -8.12 -20.13
C ARG A 104 -27.46 -7.43 -20.95
N ARG A 105 -27.29 -6.12 -20.80
CA ARG A 105 -26.20 -5.35 -21.43
C ARG A 105 -24.84 -5.79 -20.92
N ILE A 106 -24.70 -6.02 -19.61
CA ILE A 106 -23.47 -6.54 -18.98
C ILE A 106 -23.10 -7.90 -19.58
N LEU A 107 -24.08 -8.81 -19.62
CA LEU A 107 -23.91 -10.16 -20.16
C LEU A 107 -23.52 -10.11 -21.64
N PHE A 108 -24.25 -9.35 -22.47
CA PHE A 108 -23.99 -9.26 -23.91
C PHE A 108 -22.59 -8.70 -24.25
N LEU A 109 -22.13 -7.65 -23.56
CA LEU A 109 -20.84 -7.03 -23.86
C LEU A 109 -19.67 -7.95 -23.52
N SER A 110 -19.85 -8.81 -22.52
CA SER A 110 -18.82 -9.71 -22.01
C SER A 110 -18.46 -10.89 -22.91
N GLU A 111 -19.36 -11.31 -23.79
CA GLU A 111 -19.13 -12.43 -24.71
C GLU A 111 -17.94 -12.19 -25.65
N SER A 112 -17.56 -10.93 -25.85
CA SER A 112 -16.65 -10.51 -26.90
C SER A 112 -15.15 -10.55 -26.51
N ARG A 113 -14.79 -10.75 -25.23
CA ARG A 113 -13.38 -10.72 -24.72
C ARG A 113 -12.58 -9.47 -25.14
N LEU A 114 -13.24 -8.37 -25.50
CA LEU A 114 -12.62 -7.19 -26.11
C LEU A 114 -11.94 -6.24 -25.10
N TYR A 115 -12.10 -6.50 -23.80
CA TYR A 115 -11.69 -5.60 -22.72
C TYR A 115 -10.90 -6.30 -21.61
N ASN A 116 -10.02 -5.54 -20.94
CA ASN A 116 -9.19 -6.04 -19.84
C ASN A 116 -9.81 -5.84 -18.44
N PHE A 117 -10.83 -4.97 -18.31
CA PHE A 117 -11.42 -4.57 -17.03
C PHE A 117 -12.77 -3.86 -17.24
N ALA A 118 -13.73 -4.04 -16.31
CA ALA A 118 -15.06 -3.44 -16.27
C ALA A 118 -15.51 -3.25 -14.80
N ILE A 119 -16.13 -2.11 -14.43
CA ILE A 119 -16.71 -1.85 -13.11
C ILE A 119 -18.22 -1.63 -13.25
N PHE A 120 -19.05 -2.37 -12.51
CA PHE A 120 -20.49 -2.14 -12.46
C PHE A 120 -20.91 -1.74 -11.05
N VAL A 121 -21.77 -0.73 -10.89
CA VAL A 121 -22.28 -0.30 -9.58
C VAL A 121 -23.80 -0.35 -9.63
N ILE A 122 -24.39 -1.27 -8.86
CA ILE A 122 -25.82 -1.57 -8.91
C ILE A 122 -26.42 -1.46 -7.50
N ASN A 123 -27.57 -0.81 -7.38
CA ASN A 123 -28.32 -0.70 -6.13
C ASN A 123 -29.01 -2.02 -5.78
N MET A 124 -28.55 -2.66 -4.70
CA MET A 124 -29.08 -3.96 -4.23
C MET A 124 -30.56 -3.93 -3.87
N LYS A 125 -31.10 -2.81 -3.37
CA LYS A 125 -32.52 -2.69 -2.97
C LYS A 125 -33.49 -2.76 -4.15
N SER A 126 -32.95 -2.67 -5.36
CA SER A 126 -33.72 -2.59 -6.58
C SER A 126 -33.71 -3.93 -7.35
N ILE A 127 -32.75 -4.82 -7.09
CA ILE A 127 -32.58 -6.10 -7.79
C ILE A 127 -33.51 -7.19 -7.22
N LYS A 128 -34.16 -7.95 -8.11
CA LYS A 128 -34.86 -9.20 -7.75
C LYS A 128 -33.85 -10.33 -7.53
N GLU A 129 -34.09 -11.18 -6.54
CA GLU A 129 -33.20 -12.27 -6.13
C GLU A 129 -32.80 -13.21 -7.27
N TYR A 130 -33.75 -13.62 -8.11
CA TYR A 130 -33.49 -14.45 -9.30
C TYR A 130 -32.52 -13.81 -10.30
N ASP A 131 -32.62 -12.50 -10.52
CA ASP A 131 -31.79 -11.78 -11.48
C ASP A 131 -30.38 -11.53 -10.94
N LEU A 132 -30.25 -11.41 -9.62
CA LEU A 132 -28.96 -11.41 -8.93
C LEU A 132 -28.27 -12.77 -9.06
N GLU A 133 -29.02 -13.86 -8.86
CA GLU A 133 -28.50 -15.22 -8.98
C GLU A 133 -28.03 -15.51 -10.41
N MET A 134 -28.79 -15.08 -11.42
CA MET A 134 -28.38 -15.16 -12.83
C MET A 134 -27.10 -14.36 -13.14
N LEU A 135 -26.94 -13.16 -12.57
CA LEU A 135 -25.73 -12.35 -12.72
C LEU A 135 -24.52 -13.02 -12.05
N LEU A 136 -24.68 -13.48 -10.81
CA LEU A 136 -23.64 -14.14 -10.00
C LEU A 136 -23.19 -15.49 -10.55
N THR A 137 -24.08 -16.21 -11.23
CA THR A 137 -23.79 -17.52 -11.83
C THR A 137 -23.30 -17.43 -13.27
N SER A 138 -23.36 -16.26 -13.90
CA SER A 138 -22.92 -16.08 -15.28
C SER A 138 -21.42 -16.31 -15.47
N ASP A 139 -21.03 -16.86 -16.62
CA ASP A 139 -19.63 -17.02 -17.03
C ASP A 139 -18.84 -15.70 -17.06
N VAL A 140 -19.54 -14.57 -17.01
CA VAL A 140 -18.99 -13.21 -16.98
C VAL A 140 -18.24 -12.93 -15.68
N ILE A 141 -18.82 -13.27 -14.54
CA ILE A 141 -18.18 -13.11 -13.23
C ILE A 141 -17.15 -14.21 -13.02
N ASN A 142 -17.43 -15.41 -13.50
CA ASN A 142 -16.64 -16.60 -13.20
C ASN A 142 -15.41 -16.79 -14.10
N ASN A 143 -15.42 -16.32 -15.36
CA ASN A 143 -14.36 -16.65 -16.33
C ASN A 143 -13.65 -15.44 -16.98
N ASN A 144 -14.20 -14.23 -16.91
CA ASN A 144 -13.61 -13.03 -17.53
C ASN A 144 -13.53 -11.89 -16.50
N LEU A 145 -12.34 -11.53 -16.00
CA LEU A 145 -12.08 -10.45 -15.02
C LEU A 145 -12.95 -9.18 -15.25
N SER A 146 -14.13 -9.16 -14.63
CA SER A 146 -15.14 -8.10 -14.64
C SER A 146 -15.50 -7.85 -13.18
N GLU A 147 -15.17 -6.69 -12.63
CA GLU A 147 -15.47 -6.38 -11.24
C GLU A 147 -16.91 -5.84 -11.15
N VAL A 148 -17.86 -6.70 -10.74
CA VAL A 148 -19.24 -6.28 -10.44
C VAL A 148 -19.29 -5.86 -8.97
N ILE A 149 -19.54 -4.59 -8.71
CA ILE A 149 -19.65 -4.02 -7.36
C ILE A 149 -21.13 -3.81 -7.05
N LEU A 150 -21.66 -4.67 -6.19
CA LEU A 150 -23.02 -4.60 -5.68
C LEU A 150 -23.03 -3.67 -4.46
N VAL A 151 -23.82 -2.60 -4.50
CA VAL A 151 -23.87 -1.61 -3.44
C VAL A 151 -25.18 -1.75 -2.69
N ASP A 152 -25.12 -2.12 -1.41
CA ASP A 152 -26.13 -1.72 -0.45
C ASP A 152 -25.84 -0.29 -0.04
N ASP A 153 -26.87 0.55 -0.13
CA ASP A 153 -26.84 1.98 0.12
C ASP A 153 -26.46 2.23 1.58
N LYS A 154 -25.15 2.16 1.88
CA LYS A 154 -24.36 2.87 2.93
C LYS A 154 -23.00 2.24 3.29
N THR A 155 -22.62 1.05 2.82
CA THR A 155 -21.57 0.29 3.56
C THR A 155 -20.38 -0.31 2.78
N VAL A 156 -20.32 -0.33 1.44
CA VAL A 156 -19.16 -0.91 0.72
C VAL A 156 -18.82 -0.15 -0.57
N TRP A 157 -17.53 0.20 -0.78
CA TRP A 157 -16.96 0.71 -2.05
C TRP A 157 -15.52 0.16 -2.27
N PRO A 158 -15.00 0.12 -3.51
CA PRO A 158 -13.71 -0.43 -3.88
C PRO A 158 -12.58 0.51 -3.46
N GLY A 159 -11.74 0.03 -2.55
CA GLY A 159 -10.47 0.67 -2.21
C GLY A 159 -10.40 1.15 -0.78
N ARG A 160 -9.36 0.71 -0.08
CA ARG A 160 -9.07 0.94 1.35
C ARG A 160 -8.73 2.39 1.69
N HIS A 161 -8.86 3.33 0.75
CA HIS A 161 -8.32 4.68 0.87
C HIS A 161 -9.39 5.77 0.95
N PHE A 162 -10.66 5.49 0.62
CA PHE A 162 -11.69 6.52 0.59
C PHE A 162 -13.08 6.00 1.00
N ARG A 163 -13.83 6.81 1.74
CA ARG A 163 -15.24 6.60 2.09
C ARG A 163 -16.06 7.81 1.64
N PHE A 164 -17.11 7.60 0.86
CA PHE A 164 -18.01 8.68 0.45
C PHE A 164 -18.83 9.20 1.65
N VAL A 165 -18.98 10.53 1.72
CA VAL A 165 -19.74 11.21 2.78
C VAL A 165 -21.03 11.79 2.22
N LYS A 166 -20.90 12.70 1.24
CA LYS A 166 -22.02 13.33 0.53
C LYS A 166 -21.54 14.05 -0.72
N GLN A 167 -22.45 14.25 -1.67
CA GLN A 167 -22.20 15.11 -2.80
C GLN A 167 -22.35 16.58 -2.37
N ILE A 168 -21.42 17.44 -2.79
CA ILE A 168 -21.45 18.88 -2.47
C ILE A 168 -21.99 19.68 -3.66
N SER A 169 -21.64 19.26 -4.89
CA SER A 169 -22.14 19.87 -6.14
C SER A 169 -22.12 18.84 -7.28
N ASN A 170 -22.53 19.25 -8.49
CA ASN A 170 -22.53 18.37 -9.67
C ASN A 170 -21.14 17.74 -9.97
N GLU A 171 -20.04 18.39 -9.57
CA GLU A 171 -18.68 17.91 -9.85
C GLU A 171 -17.83 17.63 -8.59
N GLU A 172 -18.26 18.08 -7.42
CA GLU A 172 -17.50 17.95 -6.18
C GLU A 172 -18.20 17.06 -5.16
N TYR A 173 -17.41 16.16 -4.58
CA TYR A 173 -17.87 15.17 -3.63
C TYR A 173 -17.02 15.28 -2.36
N LEU A 174 -17.66 15.07 -1.21
CA LEU A 174 -17.00 14.96 0.07
C LEU A 174 -16.69 13.49 0.35
N PHE A 175 -15.41 13.18 0.53
CA PHE A 175 -14.93 11.87 0.92
C PHE A 175 -14.14 11.97 2.22
N TYR A 176 -14.17 10.91 3.02
CA TYR A 176 -13.15 10.65 4.03
C TYR A 176 -12.01 9.89 3.37
N LYS A 177 -10.79 10.42 3.45
CA LYS A 177 -9.59 9.62 3.16
C LYS A 177 -9.35 8.65 4.31
N ASN A 178 -9.54 7.36 4.05
CA ASN A 178 -9.18 6.28 4.96
C ASN A 178 -7.64 6.12 4.94
N PRO A 179 -6.98 5.96 6.09
CA PRO A 179 -7.58 5.73 7.39
C PRO A 179 -7.74 6.96 8.28
N PHE A 180 -7.51 8.17 7.77
CA PHE A 180 -7.34 9.36 8.59
C PHE A 180 -8.60 10.21 8.84
N PHE A 181 -9.76 9.86 8.26
CA PHE A 181 -10.98 10.69 8.33
C PHE A 181 -10.73 12.17 7.99
N ILE A 182 -9.81 12.42 7.05
CA ILE A 182 -9.61 13.77 6.51
C ILE A 182 -10.66 13.98 5.44
N ASP A 183 -11.41 15.06 5.60
CA ASP A 183 -12.36 15.55 4.62
C ASP A 183 -11.59 15.95 3.35
N PHE A 184 -11.72 15.14 2.31
CA PHE A 184 -11.24 15.43 0.98
C PHE A 184 -12.44 15.89 0.14
N LYS A 185 -12.37 17.14 -0.32
CA LYS A 185 -13.30 17.71 -1.28
C LYS A 185 -12.61 17.72 -2.64
N GLY A 186 -13.12 16.94 -3.58
CA GLY A 186 -12.51 16.84 -4.91
C GLY A 186 -13.40 16.12 -5.92
N LYS A 187 -12.90 15.98 -7.14
CA LYS A 187 -13.59 15.24 -8.20
C LYS A 187 -13.35 13.75 -7.98
N LEU A 188 -14.29 12.91 -8.42
CA LEU A 188 -14.17 11.45 -8.29
C LEU A 188 -12.88 10.91 -8.97
N THR A 189 -12.39 11.64 -9.97
CA THR A 189 -11.16 11.36 -10.73
C THR A 189 -9.87 11.41 -9.91
N ASP A 190 -9.91 12.00 -8.72
CA ASP A 190 -8.74 12.24 -7.88
C ASP A 190 -8.39 11.05 -6.96
N LEU A 191 -9.20 9.98 -6.97
CA LEU A 191 -9.18 8.91 -5.95
C LEU A 191 -8.52 7.60 -6.36
N ILE A 192 -8.22 7.38 -7.65
CA ILE A 192 -7.93 6.03 -8.17
C ILE A 192 -6.47 5.91 -8.64
N SER A 193 -5.61 5.30 -7.82
CA SER A 193 -4.42 4.61 -8.35
C SER A 193 -4.73 3.12 -8.50
N LEU A 194 -4.81 2.67 -9.76
CA LEU A 194 -5.28 1.33 -10.14
C LEU A 194 -4.40 0.16 -9.66
N GLU A 195 -3.19 0.43 -9.19
CA GLU A 195 -2.23 -0.56 -8.72
C GLU A 195 -2.71 -1.29 -7.46
N ALA A 196 -3.35 -0.55 -6.54
CA ALA A 196 -3.75 -1.05 -5.23
C ALA A 196 -4.97 -1.99 -5.30
N LEU A 197 -5.92 -1.68 -6.17
CA LEU A 197 -7.15 -2.46 -6.37
C LEU A 197 -6.86 -3.84 -7.01
N LYS A 198 -5.94 -3.89 -7.98
CA LYS A 198 -5.59 -5.14 -8.68
C LYS A 198 -4.97 -6.21 -7.76
N LYS A 199 -4.08 -5.82 -6.84
CA LYS A 199 -3.44 -6.75 -5.89
C LYS A 199 -4.44 -7.35 -4.89
N ILE A 200 -5.47 -6.59 -4.53
CA ILE A 200 -6.52 -7.00 -3.61
C ILE A 200 -7.39 -8.05 -4.33
N TYR A 201 -8.00 -7.70 -5.47
CA TYR A 201 -9.03 -8.51 -6.13
C TYR A 201 -8.56 -9.89 -6.62
N GLN A 202 -7.35 -10.02 -7.16
CA GLN A 202 -6.82 -11.30 -7.67
C GLN A 202 -6.73 -12.40 -6.61
N TYR A 203 -6.71 -12.03 -5.34
CA TYR A 203 -6.52 -12.95 -4.22
C TYR A 203 -7.82 -13.28 -3.48
N TYR A 204 -8.81 -12.38 -3.46
CA TYR A 204 -10.15 -12.66 -2.93
C TYR A 204 -10.93 -13.67 -3.79
N ALA A 205 -10.62 -13.78 -5.09
CA ALA A 205 -11.28 -14.72 -5.99
C ALA A 205 -10.86 -16.20 -5.79
N SER A 206 -9.75 -16.47 -5.10
CA SER A 206 -9.23 -17.83 -4.89
C SER A 206 -9.57 -18.45 -3.55
N VAL A 207 -10.23 -17.72 -2.64
CA VAL A 207 -10.52 -18.13 -1.25
C VAL A 207 -11.82 -17.51 -0.73
N SER A 208 -12.62 -18.27 0.03
CA SER A 208 -13.95 -17.87 0.52
C SER A 208 -13.95 -16.57 1.35
N LEU A 209 -15.10 -15.89 1.50
CA LEU A 209 -15.23 -14.63 2.28
C LEU A 209 -14.73 -14.78 3.74
N SER A 210 -14.94 -15.94 4.36
CA SER A 210 -14.39 -16.29 5.68
C SER A 210 -12.88 -16.52 5.68
N ASP A 211 -12.33 -17.07 4.59
CA ASP A 211 -10.88 -17.17 4.42
C ASP A 211 -10.25 -15.82 4.12
N SER A 212 -10.99 -14.90 3.53
CA SER A 212 -10.51 -13.56 3.19
C SER A 212 -10.21 -12.67 4.41
N PHE A 213 -10.83 -12.97 5.56
CA PHE A 213 -10.47 -12.42 6.88
C PHE A 213 -9.09 -12.89 7.38
N ARG A 214 -8.47 -13.89 6.72
CA ARG A 214 -7.23 -14.55 7.16
C ARG A 214 -5.96 -13.99 6.50
N TYR A 215 -6.01 -12.89 5.75
CA TYR A 215 -4.82 -12.47 4.98
C TYR A 215 -4.33 -11.05 5.28
N TRP A 216 -3.09 -10.99 5.76
CA TRP A 216 -2.27 -9.79 5.73
C TRP A 216 -1.65 -9.61 4.36
N ASN A 217 -1.47 -8.36 3.93
CA ASN A 217 -0.63 -8.06 2.78
C ASN A 217 0.66 -7.40 3.29
N PHE A 218 1.78 -8.08 3.07
CA PHE A 218 3.10 -7.63 3.48
C PHE A 218 3.86 -7.07 2.27
N LYS A 219 4.41 -5.86 2.42
CA LYS A 219 5.27 -5.21 1.41
C LYS A 219 6.67 -5.80 1.31
N GLY A 220 6.98 -6.75 2.19
CA GLY A 220 8.22 -7.49 2.22
C GLY A 220 8.46 -8.11 3.58
N ILE A 221 9.64 -8.70 3.71
CA ILE A 221 10.15 -9.28 4.94
C ILE A 221 11.26 -8.38 5.47
N VAL A 222 11.20 -8.00 6.74
CA VAL A 222 12.28 -7.32 7.45
C VAL A 222 13.02 -8.35 8.28
N ILE A 223 14.34 -8.41 8.14
CA ILE A 223 15.21 -9.29 8.92
C ILE A 223 16.04 -8.40 9.83
N GLU A 224 15.70 -8.39 11.11
CA GLU A 224 16.55 -7.81 12.14
C GLU A 224 17.57 -8.84 12.59
N LEU A 225 18.74 -8.88 11.93
CA LEU A 225 19.71 -9.97 12.14
C LEU A 225 20.19 -10.03 13.60
N THR A 226 20.25 -8.90 14.29
CA THR A 226 20.87 -8.77 15.60
C THR A 226 20.29 -7.57 16.34
N TYR A 227 20.41 -7.51 17.66
CA TYR A 227 20.23 -6.27 18.43
C TYR A 227 21.55 -5.61 18.83
N LYS A 228 22.70 -6.20 18.48
CA LYS A 228 24.01 -5.58 18.66
C LYS A 228 24.18 -4.44 17.67
N CYS A 229 24.59 -3.28 18.17
CA CYS A 229 24.86 -2.09 17.37
C CYS A 229 26.10 -1.39 17.92
N ASN A 230 26.92 -0.78 17.07
CA ASN A 230 28.01 0.09 17.54
C ASN A 230 27.49 1.43 18.07
N PHE A 231 26.24 1.80 17.80
CA PHE A 231 25.58 2.99 18.31
C PHE A 231 24.54 2.64 19.39
N SER A 232 24.27 3.57 20.31
CA SER A 232 23.26 3.48 21.35
C SER A 232 22.26 4.64 21.27
N CYS A 233 21.67 4.84 20.08
CA CYS A 233 20.83 6.00 19.79
C CYS A 233 19.63 6.15 20.73
N ASP A 234 19.32 7.40 21.09
CA ASP A 234 18.29 7.74 22.09
C ASP A 234 16.88 7.38 21.63
N HIS A 235 16.63 7.29 20.32
CA HIS A 235 15.32 7.00 19.77
C HIS A 235 15.10 5.51 19.41
N CYS A 236 16.11 4.65 19.62
CA CYS A 236 16.07 3.28 19.12
C CYS A 236 14.96 2.49 19.82
N TYR A 237 13.97 2.03 19.05
CA TYR A 237 12.78 1.39 19.61
C TYR A 237 13.08 0.00 20.20
N VAL A 238 13.99 -0.78 19.58
CA VAL A 238 14.45 -2.10 20.09
C VAL A 238 15.57 -2.01 21.13
N SER A 239 16.00 -0.80 21.49
CA SER A 239 17.09 -0.58 22.44
C SER A 239 18.39 -1.29 22.05
N SER A 240 18.72 -1.35 20.75
CA SER A 240 20.00 -1.89 20.26
C SER A 240 21.19 -1.13 20.83
N SER A 241 22.29 -1.81 21.16
CA SER A 241 23.49 -1.18 21.73
C SER A 241 24.73 -2.09 21.61
N PRO A 242 25.93 -1.59 21.93
CA PRO A 242 27.14 -2.41 21.92
C PRO A 242 27.12 -3.57 22.91
N GLN A 243 26.30 -3.45 23.97
CA GLN A 243 26.15 -4.43 25.05
C GLN A 243 25.17 -5.55 24.72
N ARG A 244 24.40 -5.43 23.63
CA ARG A 244 23.51 -6.47 23.14
C ARG A 244 24.31 -7.56 22.42
N GLY A 245 23.82 -8.79 22.47
CA GLY A 245 24.51 -9.98 21.95
C GLY A 245 23.64 -10.89 21.08
N GLU A 246 22.33 -10.60 21.02
CA GLU A 246 21.36 -11.40 20.31
C GLU A 246 21.63 -11.37 18.80
N ILE A 247 21.61 -12.54 18.18
CA ILE A 247 21.82 -12.72 16.75
C ILE A 247 20.95 -13.87 16.23
N LEU A 248 20.38 -13.68 15.05
CA LEU A 248 19.62 -14.68 14.34
C LEU A 248 20.54 -15.71 13.67
N GLU A 249 20.11 -16.96 13.73
CA GLU A 249 20.70 -18.04 12.94
C GLU A 249 20.25 -17.95 11.48
N LEU A 250 21.21 -17.99 10.55
CA LEU A 250 20.93 -17.88 9.12
C LEU A 250 20.00 -18.99 8.61
N ASN A 251 20.14 -20.22 9.11
CA ASN A 251 19.29 -21.34 8.70
C ASN A 251 17.80 -21.09 9.00
N LYS A 252 17.48 -20.40 10.10
CA LYS A 252 16.09 -20.03 10.43
C LYS A 252 15.56 -18.99 9.44
N ILE A 253 16.40 -18.02 9.09
CA ILE A 253 16.06 -17.00 8.09
C ILE A 253 15.83 -17.65 6.73
N TYR A 254 16.72 -18.55 6.31
CA TYR A 254 16.63 -19.23 5.02
C TYR A 254 15.33 -19.99 4.85
N LYS A 255 14.98 -20.80 5.86
CA LYS A 255 13.70 -21.51 5.88
C LYS A 255 12.51 -20.56 5.72
N ILE A 256 12.48 -19.45 6.45
CA ILE A 256 11.36 -18.50 6.37
C ILE A 256 11.29 -17.83 4.99
N LEU A 257 12.43 -17.47 4.39
CA LEU A 257 12.48 -16.91 3.04
C LEU A 257 11.99 -17.91 1.99
N GLU A 258 12.38 -19.19 2.10
CA GLU A 258 11.90 -20.24 1.19
C GLU A 258 10.39 -20.47 1.34
N GLU A 259 9.88 -20.53 2.56
CA GLU A 259 8.44 -20.67 2.82
C GLU A 259 7.64 -19.48 2.28
N ALA A 260 8.18 -18.26 2.40
CA ALA A 260 7.53 -17.04 1.92
C ALA A 260 7.40 -16.96 0.39
N LEU A 261 8.23 -17.66 -0.39
CA LEU A 261 8.11 -17.68 -1.86
C LEU A 261 6.76 -18.23 -2.33
N ASN A 262 6.16 -19.12 -1.52
CA ASN A 262 4.88 -19.75 -1.81
C ASN A 262 3.68 -18.95 -1.28
N LEU A 263 3.90 -17.77 -0.68
CA LEU A 263 2.87 -16.94 -0.09
C LEU A 263 2.63 -15.67 -0.94
N PRO A 264 1.58 -15.64 -1.78
CA PRO A 264 1.36 -14.56 -2.75
C PRO A 264 1.04 -13.20 -2.14
N PHE A 265 0.75 -13.15 -0.83
CA PHE A 265 0.46 -11.93 -0.08
C PHE A 265 1.70 -11.32 0.60
N ILE A 266 2.89 -11.87 0.35
CA ILE A 266 4.17 -11.30 0.74
C ILE A 266 4.89 -10.86 -0.53
N ASP A 267 5.09 -9.55 -0.70
CA ASP A 267 5.88 -9.03 -1.82
C ASP A 267 7.32 -9.59 -1.73
N LYS A 268 7.92 -9.91 -2.89
CA LYS A 268 9.28 -10.47 -3.00
C LYS A 268 10.37 -9.43 -2.74
N LYS A 269 10.35 -8.84 -1.54
CA LYS A 269 11.32 -7.87 -1.04
C LYS A 269 11.80 -8.27 0.35
N VAL A 270 13.11 -8.15 0.58
CA VAL A 270 13.78 -8.36 1.86
C VAL A 270 14.49 -7.08 2.27
N HIS A 271 14.22 -6.63 3.49
CA HIS A 271 14.86 -5.51 4.16
C HIS A 271 15.78 -6.07 5.25
N ILE A 272 17.09 -6.04 5.03
CA ILE A 272 18.06 -6.51 6.03
C ILE A 272 18.39 -5.34 6.96
N ALA A 273 18.20 -5.53 8.26
CA ALA A 273 18.31 -4.52 9.31
C ALA A 273 18.74 -5.16 10.65
N GLY A 274 18.46 -4.48 11.76
CA GLY A 274 18.70 -4.91 13.15
C GLY A 274 19.24 -3.76 14.00
N GLY A 275 20.17 -4.07 14.91
CA GLY A 275 21.04 -3.09 15.53
C GLY A 275 21.96 -2.47 14.47
N GLU A 276 23.12 -3.09 14.23
CA GLU A 276 23.93 -2.79 13.05
C GLU A 276 24.40 -4.08 12.41
N VAL A 277 23.69 -4.51 11.37
CA VAL A 277 23.94 -5.77 10.68
C VAL A 277 25.32 -5.84 10.04
N THR A 278 25.90 -4.69 9.69
CA THR A 278 27.21 -4.61 9.01
C THR A 278 28.40 -4.91 9.93
N LEU A 279 28.16 -5.05 11.25
CA LEU A 279 29.11 -5.64 12.20
C LEU A 279 29.33 -7.14 11.95
N PHE A 280 28.36 -7.82 11.32
CA PHE A 280 28.39 -9.24 10.98
C PHE A 280 28.51 -9.42 9.46
N TRP A 281 29.59 -8.87 8.90
CA TRP A 281 29.76 -8.71 7.46
C TRP A 281 29.61 -10.01 6.66
N ASP A 282 30.25 -11.09 7.10
CA ASP A 282 30.20 -12.38 6.39
C ASP A 282 28.76 -12.93 6.33
N LYS A 283 28.03 -12.83 7.45
CA LYS A 283 26.61 -13.23 7.52
C LYS A 283 25.72 -12.34 6.66
N LEU A 284 25.98 -11.04 6.61
CA LEU A 284 25.26 -10.10 5.74
C LEU A 284 25.47 -10.48 4.27
N VAL A 285 26.71 -10.74 3.86
CA VAL A 285 27.05 -11.14 2.48
C VAL A 285 26.36 -12.45 2.12
N GLU A 286 26.40 -13.45 3.00
CA GLU A 286 25.73 -14.74 2.81
C GLU A 286 24.22 -14.57 2.66
N LEU A 287 23.60 -13.76 3.52
CA LEU A 287 22.17 -13.47 3.49
C LEU A 287 21.75 -12.72 2.23
N ILE A 288 22.53 -11.76 1.75
CA ILE A 288 22.28 -11.05 0.49
C ILE A 288 22.32 -12.04 -0.68
N LYS A 289 23.37 -12.87 -0.76
CA LYS A 289 23.53 -13.88 -1.83
C LYS A 289 22.36 -14.85 -1.83
N PHE A 290 22.01 -15.40 -0.67
CA PHE A 290 20.88 -16.33 -0.54
C PHE A 290 19.56 -15.68 -0.96
N SER A 291 19.23 -14.51 -0.42
CA SER A 291 17.98 -13.80 -0.74
C SER A 291 17.89 -13.48 -2.24
N LYS A 292 18.99 -13.03 -2.86
CA LYS A 292 19.07 -12.78 -4.30
C LYS A 292 18.89 -14.05 -5.13
N SER A 293 19.44 -15.19 -4.68
CA SER A 293 19.30 -16.48 -5.38
C SER A 293 17.84 -16.95 -5.47
N LEU A 294 17.02 -16.57 -4.49
CA LEU A 294 15.58 -16.80 -4.46
C LEU A 294 14.77 -15.77 -5.27
N GLY A 295 15.41 -14.75 -5.84
CA GLY A 295 14.78 -13.71 -6.64
C GLY A 295 14.17 -12.56 -5.83
N TYR A 296 14.55 -12.38 -4.56
CA TYR A 296 14.12 -11.22 -3.77
C TYR A 296 14.83 -9.93 -4.22
N ILE A 297 14.10 -8.83 -4.18
CA ILE A 297 14.70 -7.49 -4.07
C ILE A 297 15.28 -7.37 -2.66
N VAL A 298 16.56 -7.06 -2.53
CA VAL A 298 17.29 -6.98 -1.25
C VAL A 298 17.73 -5.55 -1.00
N THR A 299 17.33 -5.04 0.15
CA THR A 299 17.67 -3.69 0.62
C THR A 299 18.33 -3.77 2.00
N LEU A 300 19.12 -2.76 2.35
CA LEU A 300 19.89 -2.70 3.59
C LEU A 300 19.56 -1.44 4.38
N VAL A 301 19.21 -1.58 5.66
CA VAL A 301 19.08 -0.46 6.61
C VAL A 301 20.32 -0.44 7.49
N THR A 302 21.00 0.70 7.58
CA THR A 302 22.30 0.78 8.28
C THR A 302 22.59 2.20 8.77
N ASN A 303 23.38 2.32 9.84
CA ASN A 303 23.95 3.59 10.28
C ASN A 303 25.11 4.08 9.40
N GLY A 304 25.60 3.24 8.46
CA GLY A 304 26.56 3.64 7.43
C GLY A 304 28.03 3.64 7.86
N SER A 305 28.35 3.41 9.13
CA SER A 305 29.73 3.46 9.65
C SER A 305 30.71 2.51 8.92
N TRP A 306 30.22 1.39 8.40
CA TRP A 306 31.00 0.43 7.60
C TRP A 306 31.49 1.00 6.26
N ALA A 307 30.79 1.98 5.69
CA ALA A 307 31.09 2.54 4.36
C ALA A 307 32.28 3.50 4.37
N LEU A 308 32.92 3.72 5.53
CA LEU A 308 34.27 4.29 5.61
C LEU A 308 35.33 3.38 4.97
N ASN A 309 35.05 2.08 4.88
CA ASN A 309 35.87 1.10 4.19
C ASN A 309 35.38 0.93 2.73
N GLU A 310 36.16 1.43 1.78
CA GLU A 310 35.83 1.35 0.35
C GLU A 310 35.72 -0.08 -0.18
N SER A 311 36.48 -1.05 0.37
CA SER A 311 36.41 -2.43 -0.13
C SER A 311 35.04 -3.05 0.14
N LYS A 312 34.46 -2.77 1.31
CA LYS A 312 33.10 -3.16 1.67
C LYS A 312 32.04 -2.53 0.77
N VAL A 313 32.25 -1.25 0.41
CA VAL A 313 31.34 -0.51 -0.49
C VAL A 313 31.35 -1.13 -1.88
N LYS A 314 32.54 -1.45 -2.39
CA LYS A 314 32.72 -2.17 -3.65
C LYS A 314 32.06 -3.55 -3.62
N GLU A 315 32.23 -4.29 -2.54
CA GLU A 315 31.64 -5.63 -2.38
C GLU A 315 30.10 -5.59 -2.42
N LEU A 316 29.44 -4.68 -1.70
CA LEU A 316 27.97 -4.55 -1.80
C LEU A 316 27.50 -4.16 -3.20
N LYS A 317 28.28 -3.36 -3.92
CA LYS A 317 27.99 -3.01 -5.32
C LYS A 317 28.09 -4.26 -6.22
N GLU A 318 29.12 -5.07 -6.05
CA GLU A 318 29.31 -6.33 -6.78
C GLU A 318 28.21 -7.36 -6.47
N LEU A 319 27.72 -7.39 -5.23
CA LEU A 319 26.55 -8.19 -4.81
C LEU A 319 25.22 -7.66 -5.34
N LYS A 320 25.22 -6.50 -6.02
CA LYS A 320 24.02 -5.86 -6.59
C LYS A 320 22.93 -5.61 -5.55
N ILE A 321 23.29 -5.08 -4.37
CA ILE A 321 22.28 -4.59 -3.42
C ILE A 321 21.36 -3.58 -4.13
N ASP A 322 20.04 -3.70 -3.93
CA ASP A 322 19.09 -2.89 -4.71
C ASP A 322 18.94 -1.47 -4.18
N GLU A 323 18.99 -1.30 -2.85
CA GLU A 323 18.82 -0.01 -2.19
C GLU A 323 19.40 -0.04 -0.77
N ILE A 324 20.01 1.06 -0.36
CA ILE A 324 20.49 1.27 1.01
C ILE A 324 19.70 2.42 1.65
N GLU A 325 19.05 2.13 2.77
CA GLU A 325 18.48 3.14 3.67
C GLU A 325 19.55 3.52 4.71
N LEU A 326 20.08 4.74 4.57
CA LEU A 326 21.05 5.31 5.50
C LEU A 326 20.37 6.05 6.64
N SER A 327 20.53 5.54 7.85
CA SER A 327 20.05 6.16 9.07
C SER A 327 20.96 7.32 9.48
N LEU A 328 20.56 8.54 9.13
CA LEU A 328 21.32 9.76 9.45
C LEU A 328 20.37 10.81 10.02
N THR A 329 20.32 10.86 11.35
CA THR A 329 19.47 11.76 12.14
C THR A 329 20.29 12.34 13.29
N PRO A 330 19.87 13.40 14.02
CA PRO A 330 20.67 13.96 15.12
C PRO A 330 21.06 12.94 16.19
N TYR A 331 20.19 11.95 16.44
CA TYR A 331 20.45 10.85 17.36
C TYR A 331 21.55 9.86 16.87
N HIS A 332 21.82 9.81 15.56
CA HIS A 332 22.94 9.06 14.96
C HIS A 332 24.20 9.92 14.92
N LEU A 333 24.06 11.22 14.59
CA LEU A 333 25.17 12.16 14.42
C LEU A 333 26.09 12.24 15.65
N LYS A 334 25.55 12.08 16.86
CA LYS A 334 26.35 12.08 18.10
C LYS A 334 27.38 10.94 18.20
N PHE A 335 27.25 9.88 17.41
CA PHE A 335 28.19 8.77 17.36
C PHE A 335 29.22 8.87 16.24
N TRP A 336 29.10 9.88 15.38
CA TRP A 336 30.11 10.17 14.37
C TRP A 336 31.20 11.05 14.99
N ASN A 337 32.43 10.55 15.02
CA ASN A 337 33.58 11.26 15.63
C ASN A 337 33.78 12.69 15.08
N ASN A 338 33.53 12.87 13.79
CA ASN A 338 33.56 14.17 13.13
C ASN A 338 32.70 14.17 11.86
N LYS A 339 32.49 15.36 11.31
CA LYS A 339 31.77 15.57 10.04
C LYS A 339 32.47 14.92 8.84
N ASP A 340 33.81 14.90 8.82
CA ASP A 340 34.59 14.37 7.68
C ASP A 340 34.32 12.89 7.44
N ASN A 341 34.08 12.10 8.49
CA ASN A 341 33.71 10.70 8.36
C ASN A 341 32.34 10.53 7.68
N ILE A 342 31.37 11.40 7.98
CA ILE A 342 30.07 11.39 7.31
C ILE A 342 30.25 11.73 5.83
N LEU A 343 31.07 12.75 5.52
CA LEU A 343 31.37 13.14 4.14
C LEU A 343 32.08 12.01 3.37
N LYS A 344 33.07 11.37 3.99
CA LYS A 344 33.77 10.23 3.41
C LYS A 344 32.83 9.06 3.12
N MET A 345 31.94 8.74 4.06
CA MET A 345 30.91 7.72 3.87
C MET A 345 30.03 8.04 2.65
N LEU A 346 29.47 9.26 2.56
CA LEU A 346 28.64 9.68 1.42
C LEU A 346 29.41 9.63 0.10
N ASN A 347 30.65 10.11 0.09
CA ASN A 347 31.52 10.10 -1.07
C ASN A 347 31.83 8.70 -1.56
N ASN A 348 32.10 7.76 -0.64
CA ASN A 348 32.32 6.37 -1.01
C ASN A 348 31.07 5.75 -1.67
N LEU A 349 29.89 5.93 -1.08
CA LEU A 349 28.66 5.39 -1.66
C LEU A 349 28.35 5.96 -3.06
N LYS A 350 28.55 7.28 -3.24
CA LYS A 350 28.43 7.94 -4.55
C LYS A 350 29.46 7.45 -5.56
N LYS A 351 30.73 7.35 -5.16
CA LYS A 351 31.86 6.93 -6.02
C LYS A 351 31.60 5.57 -6.67
N TYR A 352 31.03 4.62 -5.94
CA TYR A 352 30.70 3.29 -6.46
C TYR A 352 29.27 3.18 -7.02
N ASN A 353 28.55 4.30 -7.13
CA ASN A 353 27.19 4.39 -7.67
C ASN A 353 26.22 3.38 -7.01
N LEU A 354 26.25 3.31 -5.68
CA LEU A 354 25.24 2.58 -4.92
C LEU A 354 23.93 3.36 -4.93
N ASN A 355 22.81 2.67 -5.04
CA ASN A 355 21.50 3.28 -4.87
C ASN A 355 21.21 3.42 -3.37
N PHE A 356 21.07 4.65 -2.88
CA PHE A 356 20.79 4.89 -1.47
C PHE A 356 19.99 6.17 -1.24
N PHE A 357 19.29 6.20 -0.12
CA PHE A 357 18.61 7.39 0.39
C PHE A 357 18.86 7.55 1.88
N ILE A 358 18.65 8.75 2.40
CA ILE A 358 18.81 9.05 3.82
C ILE A 358 17.44 8.99 4.50
N ARG A 359 17.35 8.21 5.58
CA ARG A 359 16.27 8.27 6.56
C ARG A 359 16.61 9.28 7.64
N PHE A 360 15.76 10.31 7.77
CA PHE A 360 15.89 11.34 8.79
C PHE A 360 14.66 11.36 9.71
N LEU A 361 14.88 11.37 11.03
CA LEU A 361 13.79 11.46 12.00
C LEU A 361 13.72 12.87 12.60
N THR A 362 12.60 13.55 12.42
CA THR A 362 12.40 14.90 12.96
C THR A 362 11.79 14.89 14.35
N SER A 363 12.06 15.95 15.10
CA SER A 363 11.40 16.30 16.37
C SER A 363 11.00 17.78 16.35
N LYS A 364 10.39 18.28 17.44
CA LYS A 364 10.06 19.72 17.55
C LYS A 364 11.31 20.59 17.43
N SER A 365 12.45 20.16 17.98
CA SER A 365 13.71 20.90 17.92
C SER A 365 14.63 20.50 16.77
N ASN A 366 14.50 19.27 16.24
CA ASN A 366 15.36 18.76 15.18
C ASN A 366 14.62 18.69 13.85
N LYS A 367 15.01 19.53 12.89
CA LYS A 367 14.37 19.64 11.57
C LYS A 367 15.28 19.09 10.48
N ILE A 368 14.67 18.70 9.36
CA ILE A 368 15.42 18.27 8.17
C ILE A 368 16.42 19.35 7.70
N TYR A 369 16.10 20.63 7.92
CA TYR A 369 16.97 21.76 7.61
C TYR A 369 18.33 21.69 8.33
N ASP A 370 18.40 21.06 9.51
CA ASP A 370 19.66 20.92 10.25
C ASP A 370 20.63 19.97 9.53
N LEU A 371 20.11 18.95 8.84
CA LEU A 371 20.92 18.09 7.98
C LEU A 371 21.50 18.87 6.79
N TYR A 372 20.67 19.72 6.15
CA TYR A 372 21.12 20.58 5.05
C TYR A 372 22.17 21.59 5.49
N LYS A 373 21.99 22.22 6.66
CA LYS A 373 23.01 23.10 7.25
C LYS A 373 24.33 22.36 7.51
N LEU A 374 24.24 21.11 7.98
CA LEU A 374 25.42 20.32 8.31
C LEU A 374 26.20 19.90 7.06
N LEU A 375 25.51 19.42 6.02
CA LEU A 375 26.15 18.72 4.89
C LEU A 375 26.14 19.51 3.57
N GLY A 376 25.26 20.50 3.42
CA GLY A 376 25.23 21.37 2.25
C GLY A 376 25.12 20.62 0.92
N ASN A 377 25.99 20.98 -0.03
CA ASN A 377 26.01 20.41 -1.39
C ASN A 377 26.31 18.90 -1.43
N GLU A 378 26.82 18.33 -0.34
CA GLU A 378 27.09 16.90 -0.24
C GLU A 378 25.81 16.06 -0.24
N LEU A 379 24.64 16.69 -0.06
CA LEU A 379 23.34 16.04 -0.18
C LEU A 379 22.77 16.05 -1.61
N LEU A 380 23.39 16.77 -2.56
CA LEU A 380 22.87 16.86 -3.92
C LEU A 380 22.76 15.48 -4.56
N GLY A 381 21.59 15.20 -5.13
CA GLY A 381 21.25 13.92 -5.77
C GLY A 381 20.89 12.78 -4.82
N ILE A 382 20.93 13.00 -3.50
CA ILE A 382 20.56 11.98 -2.50
C ILE A 382 19.10 12.21 -2.06
N PRO A 383 18.19 11.26 -2.29
CA PRO A 383 16.84 11.35 -1.73
C PRO A 383 16.89 11.34 -0.20
N ILE A 384 16.10 12.19 0.43
CA ILE A 384 15.95 12.21 1.89
C ILE A 384 14.48 11.95 2.21
N ILE A 385 14.20 10.87 2.93
CA ILE A 385 12.86 10.52 3.38
C ILE A 385 12.80 10.80 4.89
N SER A 386 11.88 11.69 5.27
CA SER A 386 11.74 12.15 6.64
C SER A 386 10.43 11.71 7.27
N SER A 387 10.48 11.35 8.55
CA SER A 387 9.30 11.08 9.39
C SER A 387 9.51 11.58 10.83
N PRO A 388 8.46 11.79 11.62
CA PRO A 388 8.60 12.07 13.05
C PRO A 388 9.32 10.95 13.80
N VAL A 389 10.10 11.30 14.82
CA VAL A 389 10.51 10.35 15.86
C VAL A 389 9.27 9.88 16.64
N LEU A 390 9.19 8.58 16.88
CA LEU A 390 8.07 7.97 17.61
C LEU A 390 8.42 7.77 19.09
N ARG A 391 7.41 7.86 19.94
CA ARG A 391 7.47 7.61 21.40
C ARG A 391 7.57 6.11 21.71
N LEU A 392 8.64 5.45 21.26
CA LEU A 392 8.87 4.00 21.41
C LEU A 392 10.28 3.70 21.93
N GLY A 393 10.43 2.60 22.67
CA GLY A 393 11.71 2.16 23.23
C GLY A 393 12.45 3.25 24.00
N ARG A 394 13.75 3.43 23.73
CA ARG A 394 14.57 4.44 24.42
C ARG A 394 14.09 5.87 24.21
N ALA A 395 13.30 6.16 23.17
CA ALA A 395 12.80 7.51 22.95
C ALA A 395 12.00 8.00 24.16
N LEU A 396 11.24 7.11 24.81
CA LEU A 396 10.42 7.42 25.99
C LEU A 396 11.26 7.83 27.21
N SER A 397 12.46 7.28 27.37
CA SER A 397 13.31 7.55 28.53
C SER A 397 14.40 8.58 28.27
N ASN A 398 14.85 8.71 27.02
CA ASN A 398 16.03 9.50 26.67
C ASN A 398 15.69 10.82 25.96
N LEU A 399 14.48 10.98 25.43
CA LEU A 399 14.05 12.23 24.81
C LEU A 399 13.06 12.98 25.70
N PRO A 400 13.20 14.30 25.86
CA PRO A 400 12.23 15.13 26.56
C PRO A 400 10.82 14.99 25.95
N PRO A 401 9.74 14.92 26.76
CA PRO A 401 8.37 14.77 26.24
C PRO A 401 7.94 15.88 25.26
N ASN A 402 8.48 17.09 25.41
CA ASN A 402 8.20 18.21 24.52
C ASN A 402 8.89 18.11 23.15
N GLU A 403 9.81 17.16 22.92
CA GLU A 403 10.43 16.94 21.60
C GLU A 403 9.47 16.26 20.60
N PHE A 404 8.50 15.51 21.07
CA PHE A 404 7.62 14.73 20.20
C PHE A 404 6.54 15.61 19.58
N TYR A 405 6.20 15.30 18.33
CA TYR A 405 4.94 15.75 17.75
C TYR A 405 3.77 14.98 18.37
N GLY A 406 2.56 15.51 18.25
CA GLY A 406 1.36 14.80 18.63
C GLY A 406 0.11 15.68 18.68
N ASP A 407 -1.05 15.04 18.61
CA ASP A 407 -2.37 15.61 18.82
C ASP A 407 -3.06 14.80 19.94
N ASN A 408 -3.90 15.46 20.74
CA ASN A 408 -4.74 14.84 21.78
C ASN A 408 -5.87 13.97 21.20
N LYS A 409 -6.06 13.99 19.87
CA LYS A 409 -6.98 13.11 19.17
C LYS A 409 -6.35 11.74 18.92
N LEU A 410 -7.15 10.69 19.13
CA LEU A 410 -6.72 9.34 18.79
C LEU A 410 -6.43 9.22 17.28
N PRO A 411 -5.25 8.72 16.89
CA PRO A 411 -4.84 8.66 15.49
C PRO A 411 -5.69 7.65 14.73
N SER A 412 -6.37 8.12 13.70
CA SER A 412 -7.16 7.28 12.80
C SER A 412 -6.22 6.60 11.79
N GLY A 413 -6.40 5.31 11.51
CA GLY A 413 -5.33 4.55 10.85
C GLY A 413 -5.55 3.04 10.83
N ALA A 414 -5.16 2.33 9.78
CA ALA A 414 -5.02 0.87 9.76
C ALA A 414 -3.81 0.48 8.87
N CYS A 415 -3.21 -0.69 9.11
CA CYS A 415 -1.91 -1.07 8.49
C CYS A 415 -1.97 -2.31 7.58
N PHE A 416 -3.10 -2.99 7.49
CA PHE A 416 -3.23 -4.30 6.84
C PHE A 416 -2.80 -4.43 5.36
N ASP A 417 -2.56 -3.33 4.65
CA ASP A 417 -2.00 -3.30 3.29
C ASP A 417 -0.55 -2.80 3.19
N SER A 418 0.07 -2.46 4.31
CA SER A 418 1.34 -1.74 4.43
C SER A 418 2.26 -2.34 5.50
N LEU A 419 1.97 -3.57 5.95
CA LEU A 419 2.80 -4.29 6.90
C LEU A 419 4.11 -4.76 6.25
N ASN A 420 5.13 -4.96 7.09
CA ASN A 420 6.34 -5.69 6.73
C ASN A 420 6.51 -6.82 7.73
N LEU A 421 6.58 -8.06 7.26
CA LEU A 421 6.72 -9.22 8.14
C LEU A 421 8.11 -9.18 8.76
N THR A 422 8.22 -9.01 10.07
CA THR A 422 9.51 -8.81 10.72
C THR A 422 9.97 -10.07 11.43
N ILE A 423 11.21 -10.47 11.14
CA ILE A 423 11.90 -11.61 11.73
C ILE A 423 13.04 -11.03 12.59
N THR A 424 13.06 -11.39 13.87
CA THR A 424 14.00 -10.85 14.85
C THR A 424 14.57 -11.99 15.70
N PRO A 425 15.64 -11.78 16.49
CA PRO A 425 16.18 -12.81 17.37
C PRO A 425 15.13 -13.39 18.35
N ASN A 426 14.05 -12.65 18.61
CA ASN A 426 13.02 -13.02 19.57
C ASN A 426 11.78 -13.66 18.94
N GLY A 427 11.63 -13.66 17.62
CA GLY A 427 10.49 -14.28 16.93
C GLY A 427 10.06 -13.57 15.66
N VAL A 428 8.80 -13.83 15.28
CA VAL A 428 8.16 -13.27 14.08
C VAL A 428 7.05 -12.30 14.50
N TYR A 429 6.96 -11.17 13.80
CA TYR A 429 6.11 -10.03 14.16
C TYR A 429 5.41 -9.44 12.91
N PRO A 430 4.24 -8.78 13.04
CA PRO A 430 3.49 -8.29 11.88
C PRO A 430 4.04 -6.99 11.31
N CYS A 431 4.90 -6.26 12.02
CA CYS A 431 5.46 -4.99 11.55
C CYS A 431 6.85 -4.71 12.12
N CYS A 432 7.62 -3.84 11.45
CA CYS A 432 8.95 -3.36 11.85
C CYS A 432 8.90 -2.01 12.59
N ASN A 433 7.81 -1.73 13.31
CA ASN A 433 7.61 -0.43 13.95
C ASN A 433 7.08 -0.56 15.38
N GLY A 434 7.78 -1.36 16.18
CA GLY A 434 7.57 -1.45 17.64
C GLY A 434 6.70 -2.61 18.13
N SER A 435 6.06 -3.42 17.26
CA SER A 435 5.30 -4.57 17.76
C SER A 435 6.16 -5.56 18.57
N GLU A 436 7.46 -5.65 18.26
CA GLU A 436 8.37 -6.58 18.91
C GLU A 436 8.75 -6.25 20.36
N ILE A 437 8.52 -5.01 20.77
CA ILE A 437 8.77 -4.56 22.15
C ILE A 437 7.50 -4.59 23.01
N THR A 438 6.44 -5.26 22.54
CA THR A 438 5.14 -5.30 23.22
C THR A 438 4.74 -6.72 23.64
N LYS A 439 3.94 -6.82 24.70
CA LYS A 439 3.46 -8.09 25.27
C LYS A 439 2.68 -8.94 24.27
N TYR A 440 1.79 -8.33 23.50
CA TYR A 440 0.88 -9.03 22.58
C TYR A 440 1.26 -8.90 21.10
N GLY A 441 2.44 -8.36 20.78
CA GLY A 441 2.87 -8.09 19.40
C GLY A 441 3.43 -9.29 18.62
N LYS A 442 3.80 -10.37 19.31
CA LYS A 442 4.46 -11.53 18.71
C LYS A 442 3.48 -12.41 17.94
N LEU A 443 3.84 -12.76 16.70
CA LEU A 443 3.10 -13.74 15.90
C LEU A 443 3.50 -15.18 16.22
N GLY A 444 4.81 -15.41 16.45
CA GLY A 444 5.30 -16.76 16.59
C GLY A 444 6.79 -16.92 16.86
N SER A 445 7.19 -18.16 17.12
CA SER A 445 8.61 -18.56 17.20
C SER A 445 9.20 -18.78 15.81
N LEU A 446 10.53 -18.76 15.72
CA LEU A 446 11.29 -19.05 14.50
C LEU A 446 11.34 -20.55 14.16
N ASP A 447 10.92 -21.41 15.09
CA ASP A 447 10.92 -22.87 14.91
C ASP A 447 9.70 -23.38 14.13
N GLU A 448 8.66 -22.57 14.06
CA GLU A 448 7.37 -22.92 13.50
C GLU A 448 7.31 -22.62 12.01
N SER A 449 6.37 -23.24 11.28
CA SER A 449 6.16 -22.90 9.87
C SER A 449 5.56 -21.50 9.75
N LEU A 450 5.97 -20.73 8.76
CA LEU A 450 5.46 -19.39 8.50
C LEU A 450 3.95 -19.41 8.28
N LYS A 451 3.43 -20.45 7.61
CA LYS A 451 1.99 -20.64 7.41
C LYS A 451 1.24 -20.72 8.74
N ASP A 452 1.75 -21.51 9.69
CA ASP A 452 1.09 -21.67 11.00
C ASP A 452 1.17 -20.38 11.82
N ILE A 453 2.33 -19.73 11.84
CA ILE A 453 2.55 -18.43 12.51
C ILE A 453 1.53 -17.40 12.03
N LEU A 454 1.34 -17.32 10.71
CA LEU A 454 0.42 -16.38 10.12
C LEU A 454 -1.03 -16.77 10.43
N ASN A 455 -1.41 -18.04 10.38
CA ASN A 455 -2.80 -18.47 10.58
C ASN A 455 -3.37 -18.25 11.99
N ARG A 456 -2.52 -17.95 12.98
CA ARG A 456 -2.96 -17.61 14.35
C ARG A 456 -2.97 -16.09 14.60
N ASN A 457 -3.31 -15.68 15.83
CA ASN A 457 -3.35 -14.28 16.30
C ASN A 457 -4.49 -13.39 15.75
N TYR A 458 -5.72 -13.80 16.03
CA TYR A 458 -6.92 -13.02 15.69
C TYR A 458 -6.92 -11.59 16.24
N PHE A 459 -6.31 -11.34 17.41
CA PHE A 459 -6.19 -9.99 17.97
C PHE A 459 -5.34 -9.07 17.08
N LEU A 460 -4.12 -9.47 16.74
CA LEU A 460 -3.23 -8.68 15.87
C LEU A 460 -3.85 -8.47 14.49
N ARG A 461 -4.56 -9.48 13.99
CA ARG A 461 -5.30 -9.38 12.72
C ARG A 461 -6.40 -8.33 12.80
N LEU A 462 -7.24 -8.40 13.83
CA LEU A 462 -8.28 -7.41 14.07
C LEU A 462 -7.68 -6.01 14.18
N LEU A 463 -6.67 -5.84 15.04
CA LEU A 463 -6.00 -4.56 15.29
C LEU A 463 -5.42 -3.94 14.02
N THR A 464 -4.70 -4.72 13.21
CA THR A 464 -4.08 -4.23 11.97
C THR A 464 -5.10 -3.97 10.86
N LEU A 465 -6.22 -4.70 10.86
CA LEU A 465 -7.31 -4.55 9.89
C LEU A 465 -8.17 -3.31 10.14
N ILE A 466 -8.71 -3.15 11.34
CA ILE A 466 -9.63 -2.04 11.64
C ILE A 466 -8.91 -0.81 12.19
N GLY A 467 -7.69 -0.99 12.71
CA GLY A 467 -6.90 0.07 13.31
C GLY A 467 -7.09 0.25 14.81
N PRO A 468 -6.09 0.81 15.51
CA PRO A 468 -6.11 0.95 16.97
C PRO A 468 -7.27 1.80 17.48
N SER A 469 -7.50 2.97 16.88
CA SER A 469 -8.57 3.89 17.31
C SER A 469 -9.97 3.34 17.07
N ARG A 470 -10.18 2.58 15.98
CA ARG A 470 -11.49 1.95 15.73
C ARG A 470 -11.72 0.80 16.70
N LEU A 471 -10.70 -0.03 16.94
CA LEU A 471 -10.78 -1.11 17.91
C LEU A 471 -11.19 -0.60 19.29
N LEU A 472 -10.54 0.45 19.79
CA LEU A 472 -10.89 1.04 21.07
C LEU A 472 -12.35 1.52 21.14
N LYS A 473 -12.87 2.10 20.05
CA LYS A 473 -14.28 2.54 19.99
C LYS A 473 -15.26 1.37 19.99
N GLU A 474 -14.97 0.30 19.26
CA GLU A 474 -15.79 -0.93 19.25
C GLU A 474 -15.85 -1.56 20.65
N LEU A 475 -14.73 -1.57 21.35
CA LEU A 475 -14.63 -2.10 22.72
C LEU A 475 -15.11 -1.12 23.80
N LYS A 476 -15.50 0.10 23.41
CA LYS A 476 -15.84 1.22 24.32
C LYS A 476 -14.73 1.52 25.34
N LEU A 477 -13.47 1.43 24.92
CA LEU A 477 -12.25 1.66 25.71
C LEU A 477 -11.49 2.92 25.29
N ASP A 478 -11.98 3.68 24.32
CA ASP A 478 -11.33 4.88 23.81
C ASP A 478 -11.10 5.96 24.88
N TYR A 479 -11.94 6.01 25.92
CA TYR A 479 -11.80 6.94 27.04
C TYR A 479 -10.46 6.81 27.79
N LYS A 480 -9.86 5.62 27.84
CA LYS A 480 -8.57 5.39 28.53
C LYS A 480 -7.39 6.12 27.87
N TYR A 481 -7.52 6.47 26.60
CA TYR A 481 -6.40 6.90 25.77
C TYR A 481 -6.49 8.38 25.36
N LYS A 482 -7.57 9.10 25.70
CA LYS A 482 -7.86 10.47 25.24
C LYS A 482 -7.00 11.59 25.84
N ASN A 483 -6.32 11.34 26.96
CA ASN A 483 -5.52 12.37 27.66
C ASN A 483 -4.03 12.32 27.29
N LYS A 484 -3.70 11.70 26.15
CA LYS A 484 -2.33 11.54 25.67
C LYS A 484 -2.24 12.07 24.25
N GLU A 485 -1.08 12.65 23.93
CA GLU A 485 -0.74 13.04 22.57
C GLU A 485 -0.14 11.86 21.81
N TYR A 486 -0.60 11.65 20.57
CA TYR A 486 -0.02 10.67 19.65
C TYR A 486 0.42 11.32 18.35
N SER A 487 1.59 10.92 17.87
CA SER A 487 2.11 11.32 16.56
C SER A 487 1.65 10.39 15.42
N SER A 488 1.34 9.13 15.74
CA SER A 488 0.94 8.13 14.75
C SER A 488 0.15 6.98 15.39
N ILE A 489 -0.51 6.17 14.56
CA ILE A 489 -1.16 4.93 15.00
C ILE A 489 -0.20 3.93 15.65
N CYS A 490 1.10 4.03 15.40
CA CYS A 490 2.06 3.06 15.93
C CYS A 490 2.28 3.25 17.43
N GLU A 491 2.25 4.49 17.92
CA GLU A 491 2.33 4.79 19.35
C GLU A 491 1.09 4.25 20.09
N LEU A 492 -0.11 4.52 19.56
CA LEU A 492 -1.35 3.99 20.16
C LEU A 492 -1.41 2.47 20.08
N CYS A 493 -0.99 1.88 18.95
CA CYS A 493 -0.88 0.44 18.78
C CYS A 493 0.04 -0.17 19.84
N SER A 494 1.20 0.44 20.09
CA SER A 494 2.14 -0.02 21.12
C SER A 494 1.53 -0.03 22.52
N GLU A 495 0.72 0.96 22.88
CA GLU A 495 0.02 0.96 24.17
C GLU A 495 -1.05 -0.15 24.23
N ILE A 496 -1.86 -0.29 23.18
CA ILE A 496 -2.90 -1.33 23.07
C ILE A 496 -2.30 -2.74 23.18
N LEU A 497 -1.14 -2.97 22.56
CA LEU A 497 -0.44 -4.25 22.61
C LEU A 497 0.18 -4.57 23.97
N ASN A 498 0.05 -3.67 24.95
CA ASN A 498 0.42 -3.89 26.35
C ASN A 498 -0.78 -3.75 27.31
N ASP A 499 -2.02 -3.57 26.81
CA ASP A 499 -3.24 -3.46 27.62
C ASP A 499 -4.02 -4.79 27.63
N ASP A 500 -3.99 -5.46 28.78
CA ASP A 500 -4.65 -6.74 29.01
C ASP A 500 -6.18 -6.65 28.84
N GLU A 501 -6.81 -5.53 29.18
CA GLU A 501 -8.26 -5.36 29.02
C GLU A 501 -8.63 -5.24 27.55
N VAL A 502 -7.86 -4.49 26.76
CA VAL A 502 -8.08 -4.38 25.30
C VAL A 502 -7.89 -5.74 24.64
N TYR A 503 -6.84 -6.47 25.02
CA TYR A 503 -6.58 -7.82 24.52
C TYR A 503 -7.76 -8.77 24.81
N ASN A 504 -8.18 -8.88 26.07
CA ASN A 504 -9.24 -9.80 26.48
C ASN A 504 -10.60 -9.47 25.84
N LYS A 505 -11.02 -8.19 25.85
CA LYS A 505 -12.27 -7.79 25.19
C LYS A 505 -12.24 -7.96 23.68
N SER A 506 -11.05 -7.83 23.05
CA SER A 506 -10.91 -8.14 21.62
C SER A 506 -11.17 -9.61 21.34
N LEU A 507 -10.65 -10.52 22.17
CA LEU A 507 -10.90 -11.95 22.01
C LEU A 507 -12.39 -12.30 22.20
N GLU A 508 -13.07 -11.67 23.15
CA GLU A 508 -14.53 -11.81 23.34
C GLU A 508 -15.30 -11.34 22.10
N LEU A 509 -14.95 -10.16 21.57
CA LEU A 509 -15.56 -9.61 20.35
C LEU A 509 -15.39 -10.55 19.15
N ILE A 510 -14.21 -11.17 19.02
CA ILE A 510 -13.92 -12.13 17.95
C ILE A 510 -14.77 -13.40 18.11
N ARG A 511 -14.83 -13.97 19.32
CA ARG A 511 -15.64 -15.18 19.61
C ARG A 511 -17.12 -14.96 19.32
N GLY A 512 -17.66 -13.79 19.69
CA GLY A 512 -19.07 -13.45 19.44
C GLY A 512 -19.44 -13.23 17.98
N ARG A 513 -18.47 -13.13 17.06
CA ARG A 513 -18.70 -12.93 15.61
C ARG A 513 -18.35 -14.14 14.75
N LEU A 514 -17.64 -15.11 15.31
CA LEU A 514 -17.27 -16.38 14.64
C LEU A 514 -18.13 -17.56 15.14
N GLY A 515 -19.12 -17.29 16.00
CA GLY A 515 -20.07 -18.26 16.53
C GLY A 515 -21.33 -18.38 15.70
#